data_AF-A0A523V9U7-F1
#
_entry.id   AF-A0A523V9U7-F1
#
_cell.length_a   1.000
_cell.length_b   1.000
_cell.length_c   1.000
_cell.angle_alpha   90.00
_cell.angle_beta   90.00
_cell.angle_gamma   90.00
#
_symmetry.space_group_name_H-M   'P 1'
#
loop_
_entity.id
_entity.type
_entity.pdbx_description
1 polymer ?
#
loop_
_entity_poly.entity_id
_entity_poly.type
_entity_poly.pdbx_seq_one_letter_code
_entity_poly.pdbx_strand_id
1 'polypeptide(L)'
;MKNKINISLLLLSFALFVYQICLLRIFSVADYYHFAFMIVSVALLGFGISGSFLYFFINRFKNPDLILIIFAFGFSVSILISFSVTNLIPFDSFKIAWELRQLWFLAVYYIFLVLPFFFGGSFIGYAFYLQEKPGTTYFYNNIGSAAGAVAALFIIQYLGKDGALYIATAIGLVSTGILIIRKYLKTTVVLVSIFLVTVILSAAFFPGIMDIKISPYKSLPTILRYPQSRIVYSSENSYAELDIIDSPSIKSAPGLSLKYQKVPPPQKGITIDGDNLSAITEVGGDIRDLNFLDFMPASVLYTLKPGPEKVL
;
A
#
# COMPACT_ATOMS: atom_id res chain seq x y z
N MET A 1 -2.45 -34.24 -8.52
CA MET A 1 -1.44 -33.23 -8.13
C MET A 1 -1.42 -32.02 -9.07
N LYS A 2 -1.36 -32.19 -10.40
CA LYS A 2 -1.37 -31.05 -11.36
C LYS A 2 -2.49 -30.03 -11.11
N ASN A 3 -3.73 -30.47 -10.90
CA ASN A 3 -4.84 -29.55 -10.61
C ASN A 3 -4.65 -28.76 -9.31
N LYS A 4 -4.08 -29.38 -8.27
CA LYS A 4 -3.78 -28.68 -6.99
C LYS A 4 -2.75 -27.59 -7.20
N ILE A 5 -1.68 -27.88 -7.94
CA ILE A 5 -0.62 -26.90 -8.24
C ILE A 5 -1.21 -25.72 -9.03
N ASN A 6 -2.01 -25.98 -10.06
CA ASN A 6 -2.60 -24.94 -10.89
C ASN A 6 -3.57 -24.03 -10.12
N ILE A 7 -4.43 -24.60 -9.28
CA ILE A 7 -5.34 -23.81 -8.42
C ILE A 7 -4.54 -23.00 -7.40
N SER A 8 -3.54 -23.62 -6.77
CA SER A 8 -2.67 -22.95 -5.79
C SER A 8 -1.88 -21.81 -6.43
N LEU A 9 -1.40 -22.01 -7.66
CA LEU A 9 -0.74 -21.00 -8.47
C LEU A 9 -1.67 -19.82 -8.78
N LEU A 10 -2.90 -20.08 -9.22
CA LEU A 10 -3.90 -19.03 -9.46
C LEU A 10 -4.12 -18.20 -8.20
N LEU A 11 -4.32 -18.84 -7.04
CA LEU A 11 -4.56 -18.15 -5.78
C LEU A 11 -3.34 -17.35 -5.31
N LEU A 12 -2.14 -17.90 -5.45
CA LEU A 12 -0.91 -17.26 -4.99
C LEU A 12 -0.53 -16.08 -5.91
N SER A 13 -0.72 -16.22 -7.22
CA SER A 13 -0.57 -15.12 -8.18
C SER A 13 -1.62 -14.03 -7.99
N PHE A 14 -2.85 -14.39 -7.64
CA PHE A 14 -3.88 -13.43 -7.21
C PHE A 14 -3.43 -12.66 -5.97
N ALA A 15 -3.03 -13.36 -4.91
CA ALA A 15 -2.62 -12.76 -3.65
C ALA A 15 -1.38 -11.87 -3.81
N LEU A 16 -0.43 -12.26 -4.67
CA LEU A 16 0.78 -11.50 -4.96
C LEU A 16 0.44 -10.14 -5.60
N PHE A 17 -0.49 -10.11 -6.56
CA PHE A 17 -0.91 -8.84 -7.17
C PHE A 17 -1.74 -7.98 -6.23
N VAL A 18 -2.62 -8.58 -5.42
CA VAL A 18 -3.34 -7.84 -4.35
C VAL A 18 -2.35 -7.20 -3.39
N TYR A 19 -1.35 -7.95 -2.92
CA TYR A 19 -0.29 -7.45 -2.05
C TYR A 19 0.51 -6.32 -2.71
N GLN A 20 0.89 -6.48 -3.98
CA GLN A 20 1.65 -5.46 -4.69
C GLN A 20 0.88 -4.13 -4.79
N ILE A 21 -0.40 -4.18 -5.18
CA ILE A 21 -1.24 -2.97 -5.29
C ILE A 21 -1.48 -2.35 -3.92
N CYS A 22 -1.72 -3.17 -2.90
CA CYS A 22 -1.85 -2.73 -1.52
C CYS A 22 -0.59 -1.98 -1.05
N LEU A 23 0.60 -2.53 -1.26
CA LEU A 23 1.86 -1.86 -0.92
C LEU A 23 2.02 -0.52 -1.64
N LEU A 24 1.68 -0.44 -2.93
CA LEU A 24 1.75 0.83 -3.67
C LEU A 24 0.89 1.91 -3.00
N ARG A 25 -0.31 1.56 -2.54
CA ARG A 25 -1.21 2.48 -1.82
C ARG A 25 -0.69 2.82 -0.43
N ILE A 26 -0.25 1.83 0.34
CA ILE A 26 0.34 2.03 1.67
C ILE A 26 1.50 3.03 1.59
N PHE A 27 2.46 2.82 0.69
CA PHE A 27 3.64 3.70 0.60
C PHE A 27 3.34 5.06 -0.03
N SER A 28 2.32 5.18 -0.89
CA SER A 28 1.84 6.48 -1.37
C SER A 28 1.27 7.33 -0.23
N VAL A 29 0.50 6.69 0.67
CA VAL A 29 -0.12 7.34 1.83
C VAL A 29 0.88 7.56 2.97
N ALA A 30 1.76 6.61 3.26
CA ALA A 30 2.74 6.73 4.32
C ALA A 30 3.78 7.82 3.99
N ASP A 31 4.39 7.75 2.81
CA ASP A 31 5.47 8.63 2.38
C ASP A 31 5.06 9.47 1.18
N TYR A 32 5.42 9.10 -0.05
CA TYR A 32 5.08 9.89 -1.23
C TYR A 32 4.94 8.93 -2.41
N TYR A 33 4.24 9.37 -3.46
CA TYR A 33 4.02 8.57 -4.67
C TYR A 33 5.32 8.05 -5.31
N HIS A 34 6.47 8.69 -5.07
CA HIS A 34 7.78 8.22 -5.53
C HIS A 34 8.14 6.82 -5.00
N PHE A 35 7.66 6.44 -3.81
CA PHE A 35 7.87 5.11 -3.25
C PHE A 35 7.07 4.02 -3.97
N ALA A 36 6.05 4.39 -4.77
CA ALA A 36 5.38 3.43 -5.64
C ALA A 36 6.37 2.79 -6.65
N PHE A 37 7.28 3.59 -7.22
CA PHE A 37 8.34 3.07 -8.12
C PHE A 37 9.31 2.14 -7.40
N MET A 38 9.58 2.42 -6.12
CA MET A 38 10.40 1.54 -5.27
C MET A 38 9.74 0.16 -5.13
N ILE A 39 8.44 0.10 -4.84
CA ILE A 39 7.71 -1.17 -4.69
C ILE A 39 7.74 -1.98 -5.99
N VAL A 40 7.55 -1.35 -7.15
CA VAL A 40 7.68 -2.04 -8.44
C VAL A 40 9.10 -2.62 -8.62
N SER A 41 10.13 -1.84 -8.28
CA SER A 41 11.52 -2.29 -8.36
C SER A 41 11.83 -3.43 -7.39
N VAL A 42 11.29 -3.38 -6.17
CA VAL A 42 11.39 -4.44 -5.15
C VAL A 42 10.71 -5.72 -5.63
N ALA A 43 9.55 -5.62 -6.26
CA ALA A 43 8.88 -6.77 -6.85
C ALA A 43 9.76 -7.44 -7.91
N LEU A 44 10.29 -6.66 -8.86
CA LEU A 44 11.20 -7.15 -9.90
C LEU A 44 12.47 -7.78 -9.30
N LEU A 45 13.05 -7.14 -8.28
CA LEU A 45 14.22 -7.65 -7.55
C LEU A 45 13.91 -9.00 -6.87
N GLY A 46 12.76 -9.13 -6.20
CA GLY A 46 12.36 -10.38 -5.56
C GLY A 46 12.15 -11.53 -6.55
N PHE A 47 11.53 -11.26 -7.71
CA PHE A 47 11.45 -12.24 -8.80
C PHE A 47 12.82 -12.58 -9.39
N GLY A 48 13.72 -11.60 -9.52
CA GLY A 48 15.09 -11.81 -10.01
C GLY A 48 15.95 -12.66 -9.06
N ILE A 49 15.90 -12.38 -7.76
CA ILE A 49 16.56 -13.19 -6.71
C ILE A 49 15.97 -14.60 -6.70
N SER A 50 14.64 -14.72 -6.81
CA SER A 50 13.96 -16.01 -6.89
C SER A 50 14.43 -16.84 -8.08
N GLY A 51 14.48 -16.27 -9.29
CA GLY A 51 14.96 -16.97 -10.48
C GLY A 51 16.42 -17.42 -10.33
N SER A 52 17.27 -16.56 -9.77
CA SER A 52 18.68 -16.88 -9.50
C SER A 52 18.81 -18.01 -8.46
N PHE A 53 18.02 -17.94 -7.39
CA PHE A 53 17.96 -18.98 -6.35
C PHE A 53 17.50 -20.32 -6.94
N LEU A 54 16.44 -20.33 -7.75
CA LEU A 54 16.00 -21.56 -8.41
C LEU A 54 17.09 -22.10 -9.34
N TYR A 55 17.71 -21.28 -10.18
CA TYR A 55 18.78 -21.73 -11.08
C TYR A 55 19.87 -22.54 -10.37
N PHE A 56 20.35 -22.08 -9.21
CA PHE A 56 21.40 -22.77 -8.46
C PHE A 56 20.93 -23.96 -7.61
N PHE A 57 19.69 -23.92 -7.10
CA PHE A 57 19.23 -24.87 -6.09
C PHE A 57 18.15 -25.85 -6.56
N ILE A 58 17.58 -25.67 -7.76
CA ILE A 58 16.42 -26.45 -8.24
C ILE A 58 16.69 -27.95 -8.33
N ASN A 59 17.92 -28.36 -8.67
CA ASN A 59 18.30 -29.78 -8.73
C ASN A 59 18.56 -30.40 -7.35
N ARG A 60 18.71 -29.59 -6.30
CA ARG A 60 18.90 -30.08 -4.91
C ARG A 60 17.58 -30.40 -4.21
N PHE A 61 16.47 -30.04 -4.85
CA PHE A 61 15.13 -30.21 -4.33
C PHE A 61 14.63 -31.64 -4.48
N LYS A 62 14.63 -32.38 -3.36
CA LYS A 62 14.24 -33.80 -3.34
C LYS A 62 12.72 -34.03 -3.26
N ASN A 63 11.96 -33.13 -2.64
CA ASN A 63 10.53 -33.29 -2.39
C ASN A 63 9.75 -32.09 -2.96
N PRO A 64 9.21 -32.19 -4.19
CA PRO A 64 8.58 -31.05 -4.86
C PRO A 64 7.38 -30.49 -4.10
N ASP A 65 6.56 -31.38 -3.53
CA ASP A 65 5.36 -30.97 -2.78
C ASP A 65 5.71 -30.17 -1.51
N LEU A 66 6.74 -30.61 -0.78
CA LEU A 66 7.19 -29.92 0.42
C LEU A 66 7.70 -28.51 0.09
N ILE A 67 8.40 -28.35 -1.02
CA ILE A 67 8.98 -27.07 -1.44
C ILE A 67 7.89 -26.10 -1.86
N LEU A 68 6.88 -26.57 -2.60
CA LEU A 68 5.71 -25.75 -2.92
C LEU A 68 4.96 -25.30 -1.66
N ILE A 69 4.79 -26.19 -0.66
CA ILE A 69 4.20 -25.83 0.64
C ILE A 69 5.07 -24.79 1.35
N ILE A 70 6.39 -24.94 1.37
CA ILE A 70 7.32 -23.99 2.00
C ILE A 70 7.23 -22.62 1.33
N PHE A 71 7.24 -22.55 0.00
CA PHE A 71 7.14 -21.27 -0.71
C PHE A 71 5.77 -20.62 -0.53
N ALA A 72 4.67 -21.38 -0.57
CA ALA A 72 3.32 -20.84 -0.34
C ALA A 72 3.13 -20.34 1.10
N PHE A 73 3.60 -21.09 2.08
CA PHE A 73 3.54 -20.69 3.48
C PHE A 73 4.46 -19.50 3.75
N GLY A 74 5.70 -19.55 3.24
CA GLY A 74 6.68 -18.47 3.33
C GLY A 74 6.19 -17.16 2.72
N PHE A 75 5.48 -17.22 1.59
CA PHE A 75 4.80 -16.06 1.00
C PHE A 75 3.80 -15.43 2.00
N SER A 76 2.91 -16.24 2.56
CA SER A 76 1.86 -15.76 3.47
C SER A 76 2.43 -15.12 4.74
N VAL A 77 3.43 -15.77 5.33
CA VAL A 77 4.11 -15.30 6.53
C VAL A 77 4.91 -14.03 6.25
N SER A 78 5.62 -13.97 5.11
CA SER A 78 6.44 -12.83 4.75
C SER A 78 5.62 -11.57 4.48
N ILE A 79 4.36 -11.66 4.00
CA ILE A 79 3.48 -10.48 3.85
C ILE A 79 3.37 -9.72 5.18
N LEU A 80 2.93 -10.39 6.24
CA LEU A 80 2.71 -9.72 7.53
C LEU A 80 4.03 -9.31 8.20
N ILE A 81 5.07 -10.14 8.10
CA ILE A 81 6.40 -9.78 8.62
C ILE A 81 6.94 -8.54 7.90
N SER A 82 6.86 -8.49 6.57
CA SER A 82 7.37 -7.37 5.78
C SER A 82 6.70 -6.06 6.20
N PHE A 83 5.37 -6.05 6.25
CA PHE A 83 4.60 -4.87 6.64
C PHE A 83 4.89 -4.44 8.09
N SER A 84 4.87 -5.39 9.03
CA SER A 84 5.11 -5.11 10.45
C SER A 84 6.51 -4.53 10.67
N VAL A 85 7.53 -5.11 10.03
CA VAL A 85 8.91 -4.61 10.15
C VAL A 85 9.03 -3.23 9.53
N THR A 86 8.44 -2.97 8.37
CA THR A 86 8.45 -1.64 7.78
C THR A 86 7.76 -0.62 8.68
N ASN A 87 6.62 -0.95 9.28
CA ASN A 87 5.90 -0.02 10.15
C ASN A 87 6.61 0.24 11.51
N LEU A 88 7.44 -0.69 11.97
CA LEU A 88 8.22 -0.55 13.21
C LEU A 88 9.49 0.29 13.01
N ILE A 89 10.10 0.24 11.82
CA ILE A 89 11.35 0.94 11.55
C ILE A 89 11.06 2.43 11.27
N PRO A 90 11.63 3.37 12.05
CA PRO A 90 11.43 4.80 11.86
C PRO A 90 12.32 5.31 10.71
N PHE A 91 11.99 4.90 9.51
CA PHE A 91 12.63 5.40 8.29
C PHE A 91 12.07 6.78 7.93
N ASP A 92 12.97 7.66 7.54
CA ASP A 92 12.65 9.03 7.19
C ASP A 92 13.46 9.44 5.95
N SER A 93 12.75 9.60 4.83
CA SER A 93 13.37 9.90 3.54
C SER A 93 14.10 11.25 3.51
N PHE A 94 13.65 12.24 4.29
CA PHE A 94 14.26 13.56 4.33
C PHE A 94 15.58 13.58 5.11
N LYS A 95 15.80 12.60 5.99
CA LYS A 95 17.02 12.50 6.81
C LYS A 95 18.14 11.72 6.13
N ILE A 96 17.90 11.06 5.00
CA ILE A 96 18.92 10.23 4.32
C ILE A 96 20.21 11.00 4.01
N ALA A 97 20.09 12.27 3.60
CA ALA A 97 21.24 13.11 3.28
C ALA A 97 22.10 13.46 4.51
N TRP A 98 21.54 13.35 5.71
CA TRP A 98 22.16 13.80 6.96
C TRP A 98 22.50 12.65 7.92
N GLU A 99 21.80 11.52 7.82
CA GLU A 99 21.91 10.37 8.71
C GLU A 99 22.16 9.07 7.96
N LEU A 100 23.40 8.56 8.00
CA LEU A 100 23.77 7.25 7.42
C LEU A 100 22.93 6.08 7.97
N ARG A 101 22.38 6.22 9.18
CA ARG A 101 21.47 5.22 9.77
C ARG A 101 20.22 5.00 8.91
N GLN A 102 19.75 6.02 8.19
CA GLN A 102 18.59 5.91 7.32
C GLN A 102 18.87 5.03 6.09
N LEU A 103 20.12 4.99 5.60
CA LEU A 103 20.52 4.04 4.56
C LEU A 103 20.44 2.60 5.06
N TRP A 104 20.82 2.34 6.32
CA TRP A 104 20.65 1.02 6.93
C TRP A 104 19.17 0.66 7.08
N PHE A 105 18.32 1.59 7.50
CA PHE A 105 16.88 1.38 7.55
C PHE A 105 16.32 1.07 6.16
N LEU A 106 16.71 1.82 5.14
CA LEU A 106 16.32 1.56 3.75
C LEU A 106 16.74 0.16 3.32
N ALA A 107 17.98 -0.28 3.61
CA ALA A 107 18.42 -1.63 3.30
C ALA A 107 17.56 -2.70 3.98
N VAL A 108 17.17 -2.49 5.24
CA VAL A 108 16.26 -3.39 5.96
C VAL A 108 14.87 -3.39 5.30
N TYR A 109 14.33 -2.23 4.93
CA TYR A 109 13.08 -2.14 4.16
C TYR A 109 13.13 -3.00 2.89
N TYR A 110 14.18 -2.85 2.07
CA TYR A 110 14.36 -3.65 0.86
C TYR A 110 14.43 -5.14 1.16
N ILE A 111 15.21 -5.57 2.16
CA ILE A 111 15.34 -6.99 2.53
C ILE A 111 13.98 -7.60 2.85
N PHE A 112 13.18 -6.92 3.68
CA PHE A 112 11.90 -7.47 4.14
C PHE A 112 10.79 -7.36 3.08
N LEU A 113 10.72 -6.26 2.34
CA LEU A 113 9.74 -6.10 1.26
C LEU A 113 10.01 -7.04 0.07
N VAL A 114 11.25 -7.45 -0.15
CA VAL A 114 11.60 -8.45 -1.18
C VAL A 114 11.05 -9.84 -0.83
N LEU A 115 10.90 -10.20 0.45
CA LEU A 115 10.60 -11.57 0.87
C LEU A 115 9.31 -12.16 0.26
N PRO A 116 8.16 -11.45 0.26
CA PRO A 116 6.95 -11.99 -0.36
C PRO A 116 7.13 -12.22 -1.86
N PHE A 117 7.76 -11.29 -2.57
CA PHE A 117 8.03 -11.45 -4.00
C PHE A 117 9.02 -12.56 -4.28
N PHE A 118 10.02 -12.77 -3.42
CA PHE A 118 10.94 -13.90 -3.49
C PHE A 118 10.21 -15.24 -3.33
N PHE A 119 9.39 -15.39 -2.28
CA PHE A 119 8.67 -16.65 -2.04
C PHE A 119 7.61 -16.91 -3.11
N GLY A 120 6.85 -15.88 -3.50
CA GLY A 120 5.84 -15.98 -4.56
C GLY A 120 6.46 -16.26 -5.92
N GLY A 121 7.55 -15.57 -6.27
CA GLY A 121 8.33 -15.85 -7.48
C GLY A 121 8.90 -17.27 -7.48
N SER A 122 9.36 -17.76 -6.32
CA SER A 122 9.96 -19.09 -6.21
C SER A 122 8.89 -20.17 -6.36
N PHE A 123 7.70 -19.92 -5.81
CA PHE A 123 6.54 -20.76 -6.04
C PHE A 123 6.18 -20.84 -7.53
N ILE A 124 6.02 -19.69 -8.19
CA ILE A 124 5.63 -19.61 -9.60
C ILE A 124 6.69 -20.27 -10.49
N GLY A 125 7.96 -19.92 -10.31
CA GLY A 125 9.07 -20.47 -11.08
C GLY A 125 9.23 -21.98 -10.91
N TYR A 126 9.10 -22.47 -9.67
CA TYR A 126 9.16 -23.91 -9.40
C TYR A 126 7.93 -24.65 -9.93
N ALA A 127 6.74 -24.06 -9.85
CA ALA A 127 5.52 -24.62 -10.44
C ALA A 127 5.62 -24.76 -11.96
N PHE A 128 6.27 -23.83 -12.66
CA PHE A 128 6.55 -23.96 -14.10
C PHE A 128 7.59 -25.03 -14.40
N TYR A 129 8.66 -25.11 -13.61
CA TYR A 129 9.70 -26.14 -13.79
C TYR A 129 9.14 -27.57 -13.70
N LEU A 130 8.17 -27.81 -12.83
CA LEU A 130 7.55 -29.13 -12.65
C LEU A 130 6.63 -29.57 -13.82
N GLN A 131 6.42 -28.73 -14.84
CA GLN A 131 5.46 -29.00 -15.91
C GLN A 131 6.16 -29.10 -17.27
N GLU A 132 5.98 -30.23 -17.95
CA GLU A 132 6.51 -30.46 -19.30
C GLU A 132 5.87 -29.55 -20.37
N LYS A 133 4.60 -29.17 -20.19
CA LYS A 133 3.86 -28.26 -21.07
C LYS A 133 3.22 -27.14 -20.24
N PRO A 134 3.87 -25.97 -20.12
CA PRO A 134 3.45 -24.96 -19.17
C PRO A 134 2.22 -24.16 -19.61
N GLY A 135 1.67 -24.34 -20.81
CA GLY A 135 0.59 -23.48 -21.34
C GLY A 135 -0.63 -23.36 -20.43
N THR A 136 -1.11 -24.47 -19.85
CA THR A 136 -2.24 -24.43 -18.90
C THR A 136 -1.83 -23.79 -17.58
N THR A 137 -0.69 -24.17 -17.01
CA THR A 137 -0.15 -23.58 -15.78
C THR A 137 0.06 -22.06 -15.92
N TYR A 138 0.53 -21.62 -17.08
CA TYR A 138 0.72 -20.22 -17.44
C TYR A 138 -0.63 -19.49 -17.54
N PHE A 139 -1.66 -20.13 -18.10
CA PHE A 139 -3.03 -19.59 -18.08
C PHE A 139 -3.52 -19.35 -16.64
N TYR A 140 -3.37 -20.33 -15.75
CA TYR A 140 -3.76 -20.18 -14.33
C TYR A 140 -2.98 -19.06 -13.62
N ASN A 141 -1.69 -18.90 -13.91
CA ASN A 141 -0.90 -17.79 -13.40
C ASN A 141 -1.45 -16.43 -13.86
N ASN A 142 -1.63 -16.25 -15.17
CA ASN A 142 -2.07 -14.95 -15.71
C ASN A 142 -3.50 -14.59 -15.32
N ILE A 143 -4.42 -15.55 -15.31
CA ILE A 143 -5.79 -15.28 -14.88
C ILE A 143 -5.83 -14.94 -13.39
N GLY A 144 -5.01 -15.61 -12.57
CA GLY A 144 -4.84 -15.28 -11.15
C GLY A 144 -4.32 -13.86 -10.97
N SER A 145 -3.25 -13.49 -11.67
CA SER A 145 -2.68 -12.14 -11.65
C SER A 145 -3.67 -11.05 -12.10
N ALA A 146 -4.38 -11.28 -13.21
CA ALA A 146 -5.37 -10.33 -13.73
C ALA A 146 -6.56 -10.17 -12.77
N ALA A 147 -7.07 -11.28 -12.23
CA ALA A 147 -8.14 -11.25 -11.24
C ALA A 147 -7.68 -10.56 -9.94
N GLY A 148 -6.44 -10.79 -9.50
CA GLY A 148 -5.86 -10.13 -8.33
C GLY A 148 -5.75 -8.62 -8.52
N ALA A 149 -5.32 -8.17 -9.71
CA ALA A 149 -5.21 -6.76 -10.02
C ALA A 149 -6.57 -6.03 -9.96
N VAL A 150 -7.61 -6.63 -10.55
CA VAL A 150 -8.97 -6.08 -10.52
C VAL A 150 -9.58 -6.15 -9.12
N ALA A 151 -9.44 -7.30 -8.44
CA ALA A 151 -10.00 -7.51 -7.12
C ALA A 151 -9.36 -6.59 -6.07
N ALA A 152 -8.07 -6.27 -6.20
CA ALA A 152 -7.39 -5.36 -5.28
C ALA A 152 -8.10 -4.01 -5.18
N LEU A 153 -8.65 -3.48 -6.28
CA LEU A 153 -9.39 -2.22 -6.29
C LEU A 153 -10.61 -2.31 -5.37
N PHE A 154 -11.42 -3.36 -5.52
CA PHE A 154 -12.61 -3.55 -4.70
C PHE A 154 -12.26 -3.88 -3.24
N ILE A 155 -11.24 -4.72 -3.02
CA ILE A 155 -10.81 -5.08 -1.68
C ILE A 155 -10.38 -3.83 -0.91
N ILE A 156 -9.54 -2.98 -1.51
CA ILE A 156 -9.10 -1.73 -0.86
C ILE A 156 -10.28 -0.77 -0.67
N GLN A 157 -11.20 -0.67 -1.64
CA GLN A 157 -12.36 0.21 -1.52
C GLN A 157 -13.28 -0.15 -0.34
N TYR A 158 -13.52 -1.44 -0.07
CA TYR A 158 -14.48 -1.85 0.97
C TYR A 158 -13.83 -2.23 2.30
N LEU A 159 -12.59 -2.70 2.29
CA LEU A 159 -11.91 -3.24 3.47
C LEU A 159 -10.63 -2.47 3.82
N GLY A 160 -10.29 -1.43 3.06
CA GLY A 160 -9.09 -0.62 3.22
C GLY A 160 -7.80 -1.35 2.83
N LYS A 161 -6.68 -0.62 2.92
CA LYS A 161 -5.32 -1.16 2.74
C LYS A 161 -5.04 -2.37 3.64
N ASP A 162 -5.42 -2.30 4.91
CA ASP A 162 -5.17 -3.37 5.90
C ASP A 162 -5.94 -4.64 5.55
N GLY A 163 -7.21 -4.50 5.15
CA GLY A 163 -8.01 -5.63 4.69
C GLY A 163 -7.40 -6.33 3.47
N ALA A 164 -6.79 -5.58 2.56
CA ALA A 164 -6.07 -6.15 1.43
C ALA A 164 -4.84 -6.98 1.85
N LEU A 165 -4.07 -6.55 2.85
CA LEU A 165 -2.97 -7.34 3.42
C LEU A 165 -3.49 -8.66 4.00
N TYR A 166 -4.53 -8.60 4.84
CA TYR A 166 -5.09 -9.79 5.48
C TYR A 166 -5.68 -10.77 4.46
N ILE A 167 -6.37 -10.28 3.43
CA ILE A 167 -6.92 -11.12 2.37
C ILE A 167 -5.81 -11.77 1.55
N ALA A 168 -4.76 -11.03 1.18
CA ALA A 168 -3.62 -11.60 0.47
C ALA A 168 -2.95 -12.71 1.29
N THR A 169 -2.72 -12.49 2.59
CA THR A 169 -2.21 -13.51 3.52
C THR A 169 -3.15 -14.71 3.62
N ALA A 170 -4.45 -14.49 3.79
CA ALA A 170 -5.43 -15.56 3.92
C ALA A 170 -5.49 -16.44 2.67
N ILE A 171 -5.49 -15.83 1.48
CA ILE A 171 -5.48 -16.56 0.21
C ILE A 171 -4.18 -17.35 0.03
N GLY A 172 -3.03 -16.79 0.43
CA GLY A 172 -1.76 -17.52 0.48
C GLY A 172 -1.81 -18.74 1.41
N LEU A 173 -2.45 -18.63 2.58
CA LEU A 173 -2.64 -19.74 3.50
C LEU A 173 -3.60 -20.79 2.93
N VAL A 174 -4.67 -20.38 2.23
CA VAL A 174 -5.58 -21.31 1.53
C VAL A 174 -4.82 -22.07 0.43
N SER A 175 -3.98 -21.36 -0.34
CA SER A 175 -3.09 -21.98 -1.34
C SER A 175 -2.17 -23.02 -0.70
N THR A 176 -1.56 -22.68 0.44
CA THR A 176 -0.78 -23.62 1.26
C THR A 176 -1.59 -24.85 1.63
N GLY A 177 -2.83 -24.67 2.12
CA GLY A 177 -3.76 -25.73 2.51
C GLY A 177 -4.11 -26.70 1.39
N ILE A 178 -4.34 -26.20 0.17
CA ILE A 178 -4.65 -27.02 -1.01
C ILE A 178 -3.50 -27.97 -1.37
N LEU A 179 -2.27 -27.50 -1.20
CA LEU A 179 -1.04 -28.25 -1.49
C LEU A 179 -0.71 -29.30 -0.44
N ILE A 180 -1.29 -29.22 0.76
CA ILE A 180 -0.97 -30.15 1.85
C ILE A 180 -1.22 -31.61 1.43
N ILE A 181 -0.21 -32.43 1.73
CA ILE A 181 -0.26 -33.89 1.60
C ILE A 181 -0.27 -34.50 3.00
N ARG A 182 -0.92 -35.66 3.15
CA ARG A 182 -1.11 -36.39 4.41
C ARG A 182 0.19 -36.55 5.24
N LYS A 183 1.34 -36.69 4.57
CA LYS A 183 2.67 -36.77 5.21
C LYS A 183 3.05 -35.51 6.00
N TYR A 184 2.68 -34.33 5.51
CA TYR A 184 3.09 -33.03 6.07
C TYR A 184 1.95 -32.32 6.81
N LEU A 185 0.73 -32.87 6.78
CA LEU A 185 -0.48 -32.27 7.35
C LEU A 185 -0.30 -31.81 8.80
N LYS A 186 0.20 -32.68 9.70
CA LYS A 186 0.37 -32.34 11.13
C LYS A 186 1.31 -31.15 11.32
N THR A 187 2.49 -31.18 10.68
CA THR A 187 3.49 -30.12 10.79
C THR A 187 2.98 -28.80 10.22
N THR A 188 2.39 -28.82 9.03
CA THR A 188 1.86 -27.60 8.39
C THR A 188 0.70 -27.01 9.19
N VAL A 189 -0.22 -27.84 9.70
CA VAL A 189 -1.32 -27.35 10.55
C VAL A 189 -0.79 -26.72 11.83
N VAL A 190 0.18 -27.33 12.50
CA VAL A 190 0.80 -26.74 13.70
C VAL A 190 1.44 -25.39 13.38
N LEU A 191 2.20 -25.28 12.28
CA LEU A 191 2.83 -24.02 11.87
C LEU A 191 1.81 -22.94 11.51
N VAL A 192 0.75 -23.29 10.78
CA VAL A 192 -0.34 -22.36 10.44
C VAL A 192 -1.07 -21.93 11.71
N SER A 193 -1.36 -22.83 12.63
CA SER A 193 -1.99 -22.50 13.92
C SER A 193 -1.12 -21.58 14.76
N ILE A 194 0.20 -21.85 14.87
CA ILE A 194 1.14 -20.96 15.57
C ILE A 194 1.17 -19.58 14.92
N PHE A 195 1.18 -19.52 13.58
CA PHE A 195 1.14 -18.26 12.85
C PHE A 195 -0.15 -17.48 13.14
N LEU A 196 -1.32 -18.12 13.05
CA LEU A 196 -2.60 -17.49 13.33
C LEU A 196 -2.69 -17.02 14.79
N VAL A 197 -2.25 -17.83 15.75
CA VAL A 197 -2.20 -17.42 17.16
C VAL A 197 -1.29 -16.22 17.35
N THR A 198 -0.10 -16.20 16.72
CA THR A 198 0.81 -15.06 16.77
C THR A 198 0.16 -13.79 16.19
N VAL A 199 -0.53 -13.90 15.05
CA VAL A 199 -1.24 -12.77 14.43
C VAL A 199 -2.35 -12.26 15.34
N ILE A 200 -3.19 -13.14 15.90
CA ILE A 200 -4.28 -12.76 16.81
C ILE A 200 -3.73 -12.11 18.08
N LEU A 201 -2.68 -12.67 18.68
CA LEU A 201 -2.03 -12.08 19.85
C LEU A 201 -1.42 -10.71 19.52
N SER A 202 -0.76 -10.56 18.38
CA SER A 202 -0.22 -9.27 17.97
C SER A 202 -1.31 -8.21 17.81
N ALA A 203 -2.45 -8.56 17.19
CA ALA A 203 -3.58 -7.66 17.04
C ALA A 203 -4.23 -7.29 18.40
N ALA A 204 -4.27 -8.24 19.35
CA ALA A 204 -4.87 -8.02 20.67
C ALA A 204 -3.98 -7.17 21.59
N PHE A 205 -2.66 -7.40 21.59
CA PHE A 205 -1.72 -6.72 22.49
C PHE A 205 -1.10 -5.46 21.90
N PHE A 206 -1.05 -5.34 20.56
CA PHE A 206 -0.46 -4.21 19.84
C PHE A 206 -1.38 -3.74 18.71
N PRO A 207 -2.56 -3.19 19.03
CA PRO A 207 -3.55 -2.81 18.02
C PRO A 207 -3.01 -1.80 16.98
N GLY A 208 -2.12 -0.90 17.41
CA GLY A 208 -1.49 0.09 16.52
C GLY A 208 -0.32 -0.42 15.68
N ILE A 209 -0.01 -1.73 15.69
CA ILE A 209 1.06 -2.28 14.84
C ILE A 209 0.71 -2.23 13.35
N MET A 210 -0.59 -2.19 13.04
CA MET A 210 -1.09 -2.12 11.67
C MET A 210 -1.41 -0.70 11.22
N ASP A 211 -1.46 0.27 12.13
CA ASP A 211 -1.73 1.67 11.80
C ASP A 211 -0.59 2.22 10.94
N ILE A 212 -0.91 2.62 9.71
CA ILE A 212 0.07 3.16 8.77
C ILE A 212 0.61 4.48 9.31
N LYS A 213 1.91 4.51 9.60
CA LYS A 213 2.58 5.74 10.04
C LYS A 213 2.79 6.69 8.87
N ILE A 214 2.01 7.77 8.85
CA ILE A 214 2.17 8.85 7.90
C ILE A 214 3.41 9.69 8.25
N SER A 215 4.20 10.02 7.24
CA SER A 215 5.40 10.85 7.36
C SER A 215 5.07 12.18 8.04
N PRO A 216 5.87 12.60 9.04
CA PRO A 216 5.61 13.83 9.81
C PRO A 216 5.75 15.11 8.98
N TYR A 217 6.29 15.03 7.76
CA TYR A 217 6.48 16.15 6.85
C TYR A 217 5.30 16.36 5.89
N LYS A 218 4.32 15.45 5.90
CA LYS A 218 3.09 15.65 5.14
C LYS A 218 2.22 16.75 5.74
N SER A 219 1.40 17.35 4.87
CA SER A 219 0.46 18.41 5.27
C SER A 219 -0.45 17.99 6.42
N LEU A 220 -1.05 16.78 6.37
CA LEU A 220 -2.02 16.33 7.38
C LEU A 220 -1.41 16.24 8.80
N PRO A 221 -0.34 15.47 9.08
CA PRO A 221 0.30 15.47 10.39
C PRO A 221 0.79 16.85 10.83
N THR A 222 1.21 17.70 9.89
CA THR A 222 1.66 19.07 10.20
C THR A 222 0.51 19.94 10.70
N ILE A 223 -0.64 19.91 10.04
CA ILE A 223 -1.82 20.69 10.43
C ILE A 223 -2.39 20.20 11.75
N LEU A 224 -2.44 18.89 11.96
CA LEU A 224 -2.98 18.30 13.20
C LEU A 224 -2.17 18.64 14.45
N ARG A 225 -0.94 19.16 14.32
CA ARG A 225 -0.16 19.69 15.45
C ARG A 225 -0.65 21.05 15.93
N TYR A 226 -1.40 21.80 15.12
CA TYR A 226 -1.96 23.08 15.55
C TYR A 226 -3.10 22.86 16.56
N PRO A 227 -3.21 23.69 17.61
CA PRO A 227 -4.31 23.61 18.56
C PRO A 227 -5.67 23.68 17.86
N GLN A 228 -6.65 22.92 18.39
CA GLN A 228 -8.02 22.87 17.87
C GLN A 228 -8.16 22.32 16.45
N SER A 229 -7.13 21.65 15.93
CA SER A 229 -7.20 20.95 14.64
C SER A 229 -7.77 19.56 14.82
N ARG A 230 -8.73 19.18 13.97
CA ARG A 230 -9.31 17.83 13.96
C ARG A 230 -9.73 17.40 12.57
N ILE A 231 -9.69 16.10 12.32
CA ILE A 231 -10.31 15.50 11.14
C ILE A 231 -11.82 15.46 11.39
N VAL A 232 -12.61 16.07 10.50
CA VAL A 232 -14.09 16.08 10.56
C VAL A 232 -14.69 14.95 9.74
N TYR A 233 -14.00 14.58 8.67
CA TYR A 233 -14.42 13.51 7.78
C TYR A 233 -13.19 12.85 7.18
N SER A 234 -13.21 11.53 7.09
CA SER A 234 -12.19 10.74 6.40
C SER A 234 -12.88 9.67 5.58
N SER A 235 -12.40 9.47 4.35
CA SER A 235 -12.88 8.43 3.45
C SER A 235 -11.73 7.85 2.66
N GLU A 236 -11.62 6.53 2.67
CA GLU A 236 -10.65 5.79 1.86
C GLU A 236 -11.33 5.12 0.68
N ASN A 237 -10.69 5.15 -0.49
CA ASN A 237 -11.02 4.28 -1.61
C ASN A 237 -9.75 3.73 -2.28
N SER A 238 -9.92 2.96 -3.36
CA SER A 238 -8.80 2.33 -4.08
C SER A 238 -7.79 3.32 -4.70
N TYR A 239 -8.21 4.56 -4.92
CA TYR A 239 -7.42 5.59 -5.58
C TYR A 239 -6.78 6.59 -4.60
N ALA A 240 -7.51 7.01 -3.58
CA ALA A 240 -7.13 8.08 -2.67
C ALA A 240 -7.72 7.88 -1.27
N GLU A 241 -7.02 8.41 -0.27
CA GLU A 241 -7.56 8.71 1.06
C GLU A 241 -7.84 10.22 1.14
N LEU A 242 -9.07 10.58 1.45
CA LEU A 242 -9.51 11.97 1.53
C LEU A 242 -9.83 12.32 2.97
N ASP A 243 -9.19 13.35 3.49
CA ASP A 243 -9.44 13.88 4.83
C ASP A 243 -9.88 15.33 4.76
N ILE A 244 -10.99 15.65 5.44
CA ILE A 244 -11.45 17.01 5.66
C ILE A 244 -11.03 17.44 7.07
N ILE A 245 -10.23 18.49 7.16
CA ILE A 245 -9.69 19.02 8.41
C ILE A 245 -10.37 20.33 8.76
N ASP A 246 -10.78 20.46 10.01
CA ASP A 246 -11.21 21.70 10.62
C ASP A 246 -10.09 22.21 11.52
N SER A 247 -9.58 23.40 11.23
CA SER A 247 -8.50 24.01 12.00
C SER A 247 -8.45 25.53 11.79
N PRO A 248 -8.29 26.31 12.86
CA PRO A 248 -8.17 27.77 12.77
C PRO A 248 -6.87 28.24 12.09
N SER A 249 -5.88 27.36 11.91
CA SER A 249 -4.62 27.69 11.23
C SER A 249 -4.75 27.64 9.70
N ILE A 250 -5.79 27.00 9.16
CA ILE A 250 -5.97 26.84 7.71
C ILE A 250 -6.42 28.17 7.12
N LYS A 251 -5.48 28.82 6.43
CA LYS A 251 -5.66 30.09 5.71
C LYS A 251 -4.92 30.00 4.38
N SER A 252 -5.40 29.14 3.49
CA SER A 252 -4.82 28.92 2.17
C SER A 252 -5.44 29.87 1.15
N ALA A 253 -4.65 30.83 0.71
CA ALA A 253 -4.95 31.74 -0.40
C ALA A 253 -3.67 31.97 -1.22
N PRO A 254 -3.20 30.96 -1.97
CA PRO A 254 -1.92 31.02 -2.67
C PRO A 254 -1.93 32.12 -3.73
N GLY A 255 -1.00 33.07 -3.61
CA GLY A 255 -0.89 34.21 -4.52
C GLY A 255 -1.78 35.41 -4.14
N LEU A 256 -2.42 35.41 -2.98
CA LEU A 256 -3.20 36.55 -2.49
C LEU A 256 -2.34 37.83 -2.48
N SER A 257 -2.85 38.89 -3.11
CA SER A 257 -2.16 40.17 -3.20
C SER A 257 -1.90 40.76 -1.81
N LEU A 258 -0.72 41.36 -1.63
CA LEU A 258 -0.37 42.15 -0.44
C LEU A 258 -1.26 43.37 -0.22
N LYS A 259 -2.06 43.77 -1.23
CA LYS A 259 -3.07 44.83 -1.07
C LYS A 259 -4.26 44.39 -0.20
N TYR A 260 -4.52 43.09 -0.09
CA TYR A 260 -5.57 42.58 0.77
C TYR A 260 -5.10 42.53 2.22
N GLN A 261 -5.69 43.35 3.08
CA GLN A 261 -5.28 43.51 4.48
C GLN A 261 -6.17 42.77 5.48
N LYS A 262 -7.23 42.09 5.01
CA LYS A 262 -8.14 41.32 5.87
C LYS A 262 -7.68 39.87 5.96
N VAL A 263 -8.29 39.10 6.85
CA VAL A 263 -8.12 37.64 6.88
C VAL A 263 -9.15 37.02 5.94
N PRO A 264 -8.80 35.99 5.16
CA PRO A 264 -9.80 35.21 4.43
C PRO A 264 -10.87 34.64 5.38
N PRO A 265 -12.09 34.35 4.89
CA PRO A 265 -13.11 33.67 5.69
C PRO A 265 -12.61 32.34 6.26
N PRO A 266 -13.31 31.77 7.26
CA PRO A 266 -13.00 30.43 7.75
C PRO A 266 -12.90 29.40 6.61
N GLN A 267 -11.88 28.55 6.68
CA GLN A 267 -11.64 27.52 5.68
C GLN A 267 -11.49 26.16 6.34
N LYS A 268 -12.03 25.13 5.70
CA LYS A 268 -11.68 23.73 5.98
C LYS A 268 -10.57 23.29 5.04
N GLY A 269 -9.71 22.39 5.50
CA GLY A 269 -8.70 21.75 4.68
C GLY A 269 -9.25 20.48 4.03
N ILE A 270 -8.80 20.18 2.82
CA ILE A 270 -8.87 18.86 2.20
C ILE A 270 -7.44 18.40 1.98
N THR A 271 -7.10 17.19 2.42
CA THR A 271 -5.88 16.50 2.01
C THR A 271 -6.22 15.24 1.22
N ILE A 272 -5.35 14.90 0.27
CA ILE A 272 -5.39 13.66 -0.50
C ILE A 272 -4.14 12.87 -0.17
N ASP A 273 -4.31 11.62 0.27
CA ASP A 273 -3.25 10.75 0.80
C ASP A 273 -2.40 11.46 1.88
N GLY A 274 -3.07 12.24 2.74
CA GLY A 274 -2.44 13.02 3.81
C GLY A 274 -1.64 14.24 3.34
N ASP A 275 -1.64 14.60 2.06
CA ASP A 275 -0.88 15.75 1.54
C ASP A 275 -1.70 16.66 0.60
N ASN A 276 -1.04 17.63 -0.03
CA ASN A 276 -1.62 18.59 -0.99
C ASN A 276 -2.82 19.35 -0.40
N LEU A 277 -2.62 19.98 0.77
CA LEU A 277 -3.67 20.75 1.44
C LEU A 277 -4.32 21.77 0.51
N SER A 278 -5.61 21.58 0.26
CA SER A 278 -6.46 22.52 -0.46
C SER A 278 -7.52 23.08 0.50
N ALA A 279 -7.96 24.33 0.31
CA ALA A 279 -8.94 24.95 1.19
C ALA A 279 -10.35 24.94 0.59
N ILE A 280 -11.34 24.60 1.42
CA ILE A 280 -12.77 24.85 1.18
C ILE A 280 -13.12 26.11 1.95
N THR A 281 -13.43 27.19 1.25
CA THR A 281 -13.84 28.45 1.89
C THR A 281 -15.31 28.40 2.25
N GLU A 282 -15.64 28.72 3.50
CA GLU A 282 -17.01 28.82 3.96
C GLU A 282 -17.69 30.06 3.35
N VAL A 283 -18.88 29.87 2.77
CA VAL A 283 -19.68 30.95 2.18
C VAL A 283 -20.85 31.26 3.12
N GLY A 284 -20.60 32.13 4.10
CA GLY A 284 -21.56 32.58 5.11
C GLY A 284 -22.57 33.60 4.59
N GLY A 285 -23.25 33.32 3.47
CA GLY A 285 -24.38 34.11 2.96
C GLY A 285 -24.07 35.49 2.35
N ASP A 286 -23.12 36.27 2.87
CA ASP A 286 -22.71 37.56 2.30
C ASP A 286 -21.52 37.38 1.34
N ILE A 287 -21.74 37.69 0.06
CA ILE A 287 -20.72 37.62 -0.99
C ILE A 287 -19.52 38.54 -0.67
N ARG A 288 -19.71 39.59 0.13
CA ARG A 288 -18.62 40.50 0.54
C ARG A 288 -17.55 39.82 1.38
N ASP A 289 -17.83 38.68 1.98
CA ASP A 289 -16.81 37.90 2.70
C ASP A 289 -15.82 37.24 1.73
N LEU A 290 -16.20 37.08 0.45
CA LEU A 290 -15.36 36.52 -0.60
C LEU A 290 -14.51 37.57 -1.34
N ASN A 291 -14.46 38.82 -0.86
CA ASN A 291 -13.70 39.90 -1.49
C ASN A 291 -12.21 39.57 -1.69
N PHE A 292 -11.63 38.65 -0.92
CA PHE A 292 -10.25 38.21 -1.13
C PHE A 292 -10.01 37.59 -2.52
N LEU A 293 -11.06 37.03 -3.15
CA LEU A 293 -10.98 36.44 -4.49
C LEU A 293 -10.60 37.46 -5.56
N ASP A 294 -11.03 38.73 -5.43
CA ASP A 294 -10.66 39.80 -6.36
C ASP A 294 -9.17 40.13 -6.31
N PHE A 295 -8.50 39.78 -5.20
CA PHE A 295 -7.07 39.98 -4.97
C PHE A 295 -6.24 38.74 -5.29
N MET A 296 -6.86 37.67 -5.79
CA MET A 296 -6.16 36.47 -6.27
C MET A 296 -5.68 36.67 -7.72
N PRO A 297 -4.58 36.03 -8.16
CA PRO A 297 -4.11 36.16 -9.54
C PRO A 297 -5.16 35.70 -10.57
N ALA A 298 -5.98 34.72 -10.20
CA ALA A 298 -7.07 34.21 -11.03
C ALA A 298 -8.17 35.25 -11.28
N SER A 299 -8.30 36.31 -10.46
CA SER A 299 -9.31 37.36 -10.64
C SER A 299 -9.15 38.09 -11.97
N VAL A 300 -7.92 38.19 -12.49
CA VAL A 300 -7.60 38.81 -13.77
C VAL A 300 -8.42 38.21 -14.92
N LEU A 301 -8.68 36.90 -14.87
CA LEU A 301 -9.50 36.20 -15.88
C LEU A 301 -10.94 36.71 -15.91
N TYR A 302 -11.48 37.09 -14.75
CA TYR A 302 -12.86 37.57 -14.59
C TYR A 302 -12.98 39.09 -14.76
N THR A 303 -11.93 39.84 -14.41
CA THR A 303 -11.89 41.30 -14.56
C THR A 303 -11.65 41.75 -15.99
N LEU A 304 -10.81 41.04 -16.75
CA LEU A 304 -10.49 41.40 -18.14
C LEU A 304 -11.61 41.04 -19.14
N LYS A 305 -12.45 40.05 -18.83
CA LYS A 305 -13.59 39.66 -19.67
C LYS A 305 -14.80 39.31 -18.79
N PRO A 306 -15.65 40.31 -18.45
CA PRO A 306 -16.89 40.05 -17.72
C PRO A 306 -17.85 39.23 -18.59
N GLY A 307 -17.98 37.92 -18.31
CA GLY A 307 -18.88 36.99 -19.01
C GLY A 307 -18.19 36.09 -20.06
N PRO A 308 -17.25 35.22 -19.68
CA PRO A 308 -16.76 34.19 -20.58
C PRO A 308 -17.87 33.14 -20.84
N GLU A 309 -18.23 32.92 -22.11
CA GLU A 309 -19.22 31.90 -22.52
C GLU A 309 -18.83 30.46 -22.17
N LYS A 310 -17.54 30.22 -21.86
CA LYS A 310 -17.01 28.97 -21.32
C LYS A 310 -16.00 29.28 -20.23
N VAL A 311 -16.35 28.93 -19.00
CA VAL A 311 -15.40 28.70 -17.91
C VAL A 311 -15.03 27.22 -17.97
N LEU A 312 -13.74 26.90 -17.86
CA LEU A 312 -13.17 25.55 -17.94
C LEU A 312 -14.02 24.48 -17.23
#